data_AF-A0A7Z1MZE7-F1
#
_entry.id   AF-A0A7Z1MZE7-F1
#
_cell.length_a   1.000
_cell.length_b   1.000
_cell.length_c   1.000
_cell.angle_alpha   90.00
_cell.angle_beta   90.00
_cell.angle_gamma   90.00
#
_symmetry.space_group_name_H-M   'P 1'
#
loop_
_entity.id
_entity.type
_entity.pdbx_description
1 polymer ?
#
loop_
_entity_poly.entity_id
_entity_poly.type
_entity_poly.pdbx_seq_one_letter_code
_entity_poly.pdbx_strand_id
1 'polypeptide(L)'
;PQDEQALKELVVAPEKCTDLNDYLTRFDFVLTCLQTAEALQAAAYDVISQAAEDGVAYIEVRFAPSHHTEKGLRLPEIVTAVLTGLKQGEEDFGVKSNALLCGMRHDQQQAIEKIVHLAHDFRETGVVGFDLAGNEVDFPPYT
;
A
#
# COMPACT_ATOMS: atom_id res chain seq x y z
N PRO A 1 -10.96 -3.93 -18.54
CA PRO A 1 -11.62 -2.82 -19.28
C PRO A 1 -11.35 -3.01 -20.79
N GLN A 2 -12.22 -2.48 -21.67
CA GLN A 2 -12.11 -2.68 -23.13
C GLN A 2 -11.13 -1.69 -23.80
N ASP A 3 -10.89 -0.54 -23.17
CA ASP A 3 -9.95 0.50 -23.63
C ASP A 3 -9.35 1.27 -22.44
N GLU A 4 -8.46 2.23 -22.75
CA GLU A 4 -7.75 3.07 -21.77
C GLU A 4 -8.69 4.01 -21.00
N GLN A 5 -9.73 4.54 -21.66
CA GLN A 5 -10.68 5.45 -21.02
C GLN A 5 -11.48 4.71 -19.94
N ALA A 6 -11.97 3.52 -20.26
CA ALA A 6 -12.65 2.65 -19.32
C ALA A 6 -11.72 2.19 -18.17
N LEU A 7 -10.41 2.08 -18.39
CA LEU A 7 -9.45 1.81 -17.32
C LEU A 7 -9.29 3.03 -16.40
N LYS A 8 -9.12 4.23 -16.97
CA LYS A 8 -9.00 5.48 -16.21
C LYS A 8 -10.18 5.70 -15.28
N GLU A 9 -11.40 5.43 -15.75
CA GLU A 9 -12.61 5.53 -14.93
C GLU A 9 -12.61 4.57 -13.72
N LEU A 10 -11.88 3.45 -13.79
CA LEU A 10 -11.77 2.49 -12.68
C LEU A 10 -10.67 2.86 -11.68
N VAL A 11 -9.56 3.45 -12.14
CA VAL A 11 -8.35 3.62 -11.31
C VAL A 11 -8.05 5.06 -10.91
N VAL A 12 -8.69 6.05 -11.55
CA VAL A 12 -8.52 7.47 -11.25
C VAL A 12 -9.80 7.98 -10.58
N ALA A 13 -9.66 8.58 -9.40
CA ALA A 13 -10.77 9.22 -8.74
C ALA A 13 -11.23 10.45 -9.55
N PRO A 14 -12.55 10.73 -9.63
CA PRO A 14 -13.04 11.95 -10.26
C PRO A 14 -12.55 13.19 -9.51
N GLU A 15 -12.57 14.35 -10.18
CA GLU A 15 -12.19 15.64 -9.56
C GLU A 15 -13.01 15.95 -8.29
N LYS A 16 -14.25 15.45 -8.22
CA LYS A 16 -15.13 15.58 -7.06
C LYS A 16 -15.68 14.22 -6.66
N CYS A 17 -15.32 13.78 -5.46
CA CYS A 17 -15.95 12.67 -4.76
C CYS A 17 -17.05 13.19 -3.82
N THR A 18 -18.07 12.38 -3.58
CA THR A 18 -19.15 12.73 -2.63
C THR A 18 -18.64 12.71 -1.18
N ASP A 19 -17.84 11.70 -0.85
CA ASP A 19 -17.20 11.52 0.44
C ASP A 19 -15.92 10.66 0.29
N LEU A 20 -15.28 10.31 1.41
CA LEU A 20 -14.08 9.47 1.42
C LEU A 20 -14.36 8.06 0.88
N ASN A 21 -15.54 7.49 1.11
CA ASN A 21 -15.86 6.14 0.66
C ASN A 21 -15.94 6.06 -0.87
N ASP A 22 -16.52 7.08 -1.50
CA ASP A 22 -16.54 7.21 -2.97
C ASP A 22 -15.12 7.23 -3.56
N TYR A 23 -14.19 7.97 -2.94
CA TYR A 23 -12.77 7.96 -3.32
C TYR A 23 -12.15 6.57 -3.18
N LEU A 24 -12.40 5.88 -2.06
CA LEU A 24 -11.79 4.58 -1.76
C LEU A 24 -12.23 3.46 -2.71
N THR A 25 -13.37 3.59 -3.41
CA THR A 25 -13.84 2.58 -4.39
C THR A 25 -12.84 2.28 -5.51
N ARG A 26 -11.93 3.21 -5.85
CA ARG A 26 -10.93 2.97 -6.91
C ARG A 26 -9.95 1.86 -6.56
N PHE A 27 -9.73 1.63 -5.25
CA PHE A 27 -8.85 0.56 -4.79
C PHE A 27 -9.42 -0.82 -5.09
N ASP A 28 -10.75 -0.99 -5.17
CA ASP A 28 -11.39 -2.29 -5.44
C ASP A 28 -10.85 -2.94 -6.71
N PHE A 29 -10.65 -2.15 -7.77
CA PHE A 29 -10.06 -2.66 -9.01
C PHE A 29 -8.54 -2.85 -8.89
N VAL A 30 -7.82 -1.83 -8.39
CA VAL A 30 -6.35 -1.84 -8.31
C VAL A 30 -5.84 -3.01 -7.47
N LEU A 31 -6.50 -3.31 -6.35
CA LEU A 31 -6.13 -4.39 -5.44
C LEU A 31 -6.19 -5.77 -6.11
N THR A 32 -7.06 -5.99 -7.10
CA THR A 32 -7.10 -7.27 -7.83
C THR A 32 -5.82 -7.57 -8.60
N CYS A 33 -5.07 -6.52 -8.98
CA CYS A 33 -3.79 -6.63 -9.67
C CYS A 33 -2.61 -6.88 -8.70
N LEU A 34 -2.78 -6.60 -7.41
CA LEU A 34 -1.72 -6.60 -6.40
C LEU A 34 -1.81 -7.81 -5.46
N GLN A 35 -2.11 -8.99 -6.01
CA GLN A 35 -2.31 -10.23 -5.23
C GLN A 35 -1.16 -11.25 -5.36
N THR A 36 -0.07 -10.91 -6.06
CA THR A 36 1.13 -11.77 -6.16
C THR A 36 2.39 -11.02 -5.73
N ALA A 37 3.41 -11.76 -5.28
CA ALA A 37 4.66 -11.16 -4.81
C ALA A 37 5.35 -10.37 -5.94
N GLU A 38 5.31 -10.89 -7.17
CA GLU A 38 5.89 -10.24 -8.34
C GLU A 38 5.19 -8.92 -8.66
N ALA A 39 3.84 -8.88 -8.55
CA ALA A 39 3.07 -7.66 -8.79
C ALA A 39 3.35 -6.60 -7.71
N LEU A 40 3.43 -7.01 -6.44
CA LEU A 40 3.75 -6.11 -5.33
C LEU A 40 5.17 -5.54 -5.45
N GLN A 41 6.14 -6.39 -5.78
CA GLN A 41 7.53 -5.97 -6.00
C GLN A 41 7.63 -5.00 -7.17
N ALA A 42 6.98 -5.31 -8.30
CA ALA A 42 6.97 -4.43 -9.47
C ALA A 42 6.32 -3.07 -9.17
N ALA A 43 5.18 -3.06 -8.47
CA ALA A 43 4.51 -1.82 -8.08
C ALA A 43 5.38 -0.97 -7.13
N ALA A 44 6.03 -1.60 -6.15
CA ALA A 44 6.90 -0.90 -5.22
C ALA A 44 8.15 -0.31 -5.90
N TYR A 45 8.76 -1.05 -6.84
CA TYR A 45 9.86 -0.55 -7.67
C TYR A 45 9.42 0.67 -8.50
N ASP A 46 8.25 0.57 -9.15
CA ASP A 46 7.72 1.63 -10.02
C ASP A 46 7.40 2.92 -9.24
N VAL A 47 6.90 2.81 -8.00
CA VAL A 47 6.72 3.96 -7.10
C VAL A 47 8.04 4.71 -6.89
N ILE A 48 9.16 4.00 -6.72
CA ILE A 48 10.47 4.64 -6.53
C ILE A 48 10.99 5.27 -7.82
N SER A 49 10.77 4.64 -8.98
CA SER A 49 11.10 5.23 -10.28
C SER A 49 10.38 6.56 -10.47
N GLN A 50 9.08 6.61 -10.22
CA GLN A 50 8.28 7.83 -10.34
C GLN A 50 8.71 8.89 -9.31
N ALA A 51 9.00 8.49 -8.07
CA ALA A 51 9.52 9.41 -7.06
C ALA A 51 10.85 10.06 -7.49
N ALA A 52 11.71 9.32 -8.19
CA ALA A 52 12.96 9.86 -8.73
C ALA A 52 12.71 10.90 -9.84
N GLU A 53 11.75 10.64 -10.73
CA GLU A 53 11.32 11.58 -11.77
C GLU A 53 10.75 12.88 -11.17
N ASP A 54 10.06 12.78 -10.03
CA ASP A 54 9.55 13.91 -9.26
C ASP A 54 10.63 14.64 -8.43
N GLY A 55 11.88 14.15 -8.42
CA GLY A 55 13.00 14.75 -7.68
C GLY A 55 12.94 14.50 -6.17
N VAL A 56 12.24 13.46 -5.73
CA VAL A 56 12.14 13.07 -4.32
C VAL A 56 13.45 12.45 -3.85
N ALA A 57 13.99 12.92 -2.71
CA ALA A 57 15.20 12.35 -2.13
C ALA A 57 14.93 11.20 -1.12
N TYR A 58 13.77 11.24 -0.45
CA TYR A 58 13.34 10.27 0.55
C TYR A 58 11.82 10.07 0.51
N ILE A 59 11.37 8.81 0.58
CA ILE A 59 9.94 8.44 0.61
C ILE A 59 9.64 7.34 1.64
N GLU A 60 8.52 7.47 2.33
CA GLU A 60 7.92 6.41 3.16
C GLU A 60 6.64 5.89 2.49
N VAL A 61 6.71 4.70 1.91
CA VAL A 61 5.57 4.08 1.23
C VAL A 61 4.69 3.38 2.26
N ARG A 62 3.44 3.85 2.38
CA ARG A 62 2.44 3.24 3.25
C ARG A 62 1.55 2.28 2.45
N PHE A 63 1.32 1.09 2.99
CA PHE A 63 0.41 0.11 2.37
C PHE A 63 -0.20 -0.81 3.43
N ALA A 64 -1.34 -1.44 3.13
CA ALA A 64 -2.05 -2.36 4.02
C ALA A 64 -1.77 -3.82 3.61
N PRO A 65 -0.91 -4.57 4.32
CA PRO A 65 -0.63 -5.96 3.96
C PRO A 65 -1.87 -6.85 3.94
N SER A 66 -2.91 -6.53 4.74
CA SER A 66 -4.16 -7.28 4.78
C SER A 66 -4.95 -7.25 3.46
N HIS A 67 -4.69 -6.29 2.57
CA HIS A 67 -5.38 -6.19 1.27
C HIS A 67 -4.78 -7.08 0.17
N HIS A 68 -3.69 -7.79 0.42
CA HIS A 68 -2.95 -8.54 -0.61
C HIS A 68 -2.95 -10.06 -0.38
N THR A 69 -3.93 -10.57 0.37
CA THR A 69 -3.97 -11.98 0.79
C THR A 69 -4.90 -12.87 -0.05
N GLU A 70 -5.65 -12.33 -1.02
CA GLU A 70 -6.74 -13.05 -1.70
C GLU A 70 -6.25 -14.26 -2.51
N LYS A 71 -5.00 -14.22 -3.02
CA LYS A 71 -4.38 -15.34 -3.73
C LYS A 71 -3.42 -16.17 -2.86
N GLY A 72 -3.55 -16.07 -1.53
CA GLY A 72 -2.89 -16.97 -0.59
C GLY A 72 -1.52 -16.52 -0.09
N LEU A 73 -1.09 -15.29 -0.40
CA LEU A 73 0.12 -14.73 0.21
C LEU A 73 -0.06 -14.52 1.71
N ARG A 74 0.97 -14.83 2.47
CA ARG A 74 1.04 -14.54 3.91
C ARG A 74 1.57 -13.13 4.12
N LEU A 75 1.16 -12.47 5.22
CA LEU A 75 1.56 -11.09 5.52
C LEU A 75 3.09 -10.85 5.45
N PRO A 76 3.97 -11.74 5.99
CA PRO A 76 5.42 -11.54 5.86
C PRO A 76 5.92 -11.62 4.41
N GLU A 77 5.28 -12.43 3.56
CA GLU A 77 5.65 -12.55 2.13
C GLU A 77 5.29 -11.28 1.37
N ILE A 78 4.13 -10.69 1.68
CA ILE A 78 3.67 -9.41 1.13
C ILE A 78 4.65 -8.29 1.50
N VAL A 79 5.00 -8.18 2.79
CA VAL A 79 5.95 -7.15 3.26
C VAL A 79 7.32 -7.34 2.62
N THR A 80 7.82 -8.58 2.55
CA THR A 80 9.10 -8.88 1.90
C THR A 80 9.09 -8.51 0.42
N ALA A 81 8.00 -8.77 -0.31
CA ALA A 81 7.89 -8.43 -1.72
C ALA A 81 7.93 -6.91 -1.95
N VAL A 82 7.18 -6.14 -1.16
CA VAL A 82 7.20 -4.67 -1.24
C VAL A 82 8.59 -4.12 -0.91
N LEU A 83 9.20 -4.53 0.20
CA LEU A 83 10.54 -4.07 0.59
C LEU A 83 11.61 -4.43 -0.44
N THR A 84 11.47 -5.58 -1.11
CA THR A 84 12.38 -5.97 -2.21
C THR A 84 12.28 -4.99 -3.37
N GLY A 85 11.07 -4.59 -3.77
CA GLY A 85 10.85 -3.64 -4.85
C GLY A 85 11.35 -2.24 -4.49
N LEU A 86 11.07 -1.77 -3.27
CA LEU A 86 11.57 -0.49 -2.76
C LEU A 86 13.11 -0.46 -2.77
N LYS A 87 13.75 -1.51 -2.27
CA LYS A 87 15.22 -1.61 -2.24
C LYS A 87 15.83 -1.61 -3.65
N GLN A 88 15.24 -2.36 -4.57
CA GLN A 88 15.70 -2.36 -5.97
C GLN A 88 15.57 -0.97 -6.60
N GLY A 89 14.44 -0.29 -6.36
CA GLY A 89 14.26 1.08 -6.84
C GLY A 89 15.26 2.06 -6.23
N GLU A 90 15.55 1.93 -4.94
CA GLU A 90 16.57 2.76 -4.28
C GLU A 90 17.97 2.55 -4.89
N GLU A 91 18.33 1.30 -5.19
CA GLU A 91 19.62 0.95 -5.83
C GLU A 91 19.74 1.54 -7.25
N ASP A 92 18.66 1.50 -8.03
CA ASP A 92 18.65 1.94 -9.43
C ASP A 92 18.49 3.47 -9.59
N PHE A 93 17.69 4.10 -8.73
CA PHE A 93 17.27 5.50 -8.89
C PHE A 93 17.81 6.45 -7.81
N GLY A 94 18.39 5.92 -6.73
CA GLY A 94 19.03 6.72 -5.68
C GLY A 94 18.07 7.41 -4.69
N VAL A 95 16.77 7.15 -4.78
CA VAL A 95 15.76 7.64 -3.82
C VAL A 95 15.77 6.77 -2.58
N LYS A 96 16.02 7.36 -1.41
CA LYS A 96 15.97 6.62 -0.14
C LYS A 96 14.53 6.22 0.17
N SER A 97 14.30 4.97 0.56
CA SER A 97 12.94 4.47 0.77
C SER A 97 12.79 3.64 2.04
N ASN A 98 11.64 3.77 2.68
CA ASN A 98 11.20 2.91 3.78
C ASN A 98 9.69 2.62 3.65
N ALA A 99 9.18 1.69 4.46
CA ALA A 99 7.77 1.33 4.48
C ALA A 99 7.08 1.60 5.81
N LEU A 100 5.78 1.93 5.75
CA LEU A 100 4.86 1.96 6.88
C LEU A 100 3.76 0.92 6.66
N LEU A 101 3.48 0.07 7.66
CA LEU A 101 2.40 -0.92 7.54
C LEU A 101 1.10 -0.34 8.08
N CYS A 102 0.05 -0.39 7.26
CA CYS A 102 -1.27 0.14 7.59
C CYS A 102 -2.16 -0.95 8.18
N GLY A 103 -2.72 -0.69 9.36
CA GLY A 103 -3.94 -1.36 9.81
C GLY A 103 -5.17 -0.65 9.25
N MET A 104 -6.23 -1.40 8.92
CA MET A 104 -7.47 -0.82 8.42
C MET A 104 -8.47 -0.66 9.56
N ARG A 105 -9.04 0.55 9.69
CA ARG A 105 -9.91 0.94 10.82
C ARG A 105 -11.20 0.12 10.92
N HIS A 106 -11.64 -0.45 9.81
CA HIS A 106 -12.80 -1.33 9.72
C HIS A 106 -12.49 -2.81 10.00
N ASP A 107 -11.22 -3.18 10.11
CA ASP A 107 -10.82 -4.54 10.48
C ASP A 107 -11.03 -4.80 11.98
N GLN A 108 -11.14 -6.06 12.34
CA GLN A 108 -11.17 -6.49 13.74
C GLN A 108 -9.87 -6.08 14.44
N GLN A 109 -9.96 -5.68 15.71
CA GLN A 109 -8.79 -5.25 16.50
C GLN A 109 -7.64 -6.27 16.46
N GLN A 110 -7.92 -7.58 16.54
CA GLN A 110 -6.86 -8.59 16.50
C GLN A 110 -6.15 -8.65 15.14
N ALA A 111 -6.79 -8.25 14.04
CA ALA A 111 -6.14 -8.15 12.73
C ALA A 111 -5.20 -6.94 12.70
N ILE A 112 -5.62 -5.80 13.24
CA ILE A 112 -4.79 -4.59 13.37
C ILE A 112 -3.56 -4.87 14.25
N GLU A 113 -3.74 -5.53 15.39
CA GLU A 113 -2.65 -5.93 16.30
C GLU A 113 -1.61 -6.82 15.60
N LYS A 114 -2.04 -7.72 14.70
CA LYS A 114 -1.10 -8.51 13.89
C LYS A 114 -0.25 -7.65 12.98
N ILE A 115 -0.80 -6.59 12.38
CA ILE A 115 -0.04 -5.66 11.54
C ILE A 115 0.96 -4.85 12.39
N VAL A 116 0.58 -4.44 13.60
CA VAL A 116 1.50 -3.77 14.54
C VAL A 116 2.67 -4.68 14.91
N HIS A 117 2.42 -5.94 15.25
CA HIS A 117 3.50 -6.91 15.52
C HIS A 117 4.36 -7.17 14.29
N LEU A 118 3.75 -7.28 13.11
CA LEU A 118 4.49 -7.45 11.86
C LEU A 118 5.40 -6.26 11.57
N ALA A 119 4.94 -5.03 11.84
CA ALA A 119 5.78 -3.84 11.69
C ALA A 119 6.98 -3.87 12.65
N HIS A 120 6.78 -4.34 13.89
CA HIS A 120 7.87 -4.54 14.85
C HIS A 120 8.88 -5.61 14.40
N ASP A 121 8.41 -6.71 13.81
CA ASP A 121 9.25 -7.79 13.32
C ASP A 121 10.15 -7.35 12.14
N PHE A 122 9.66 -6.42 11.31
CA PHE A 122 10.38 -5.88 10.15
C PHE A 122 11.10 -4.54 10.42
N ARG A 123 11.18 -4.10 11.68
CA ARG A 123 11.73 -2.77 12.03
C ARG A 123 13.21 -2.56 11.63
N GLU A 124 13.97 -3.66 11.54
CA GLU A 124 15.39 -3.64 11.17
C GLU A 124 15.61 -3.93 9.68
N THR A 125 14.54 -4.12 8.90
CA THR A 125 14.58 -4.54 7.49
C THR A 125 13.87 -3.59 6.54
N GLY A 126 13.56 -2.36 6.98
CA GLY A 126 13.02 -1.28 6.15
C GLY A 126 11.59 -0.86 6.46
N VAL A 127 10.92 -1.50 7.43
CA VAL A 127 9.68 -0.95 8.00
C VAL A 127 10.03 0.02 9.11
N VAL A 128 9.55 1.26 9.06
CA VAL A 128 9.91 2.31 10.02
C VAL A 128 8.75 2.81 10.85
N GLY A 129 7.55 2.25 10.64
CA GLY A 129 6.38 2.64 11.44
C GLY A 129 5.10 1.93 11.04
N PHE A 130 4.03 2.41 11.65
CA PHE A 130 2.66 1.90 11.51
C PHE A 130 1.72 3.07 11.21
N ASP A 131 0.71 2.81 10.39
CA ASP A 131 -0.36 3.74 10.07
C ASP A 131 -1.73 3.10 10.33
N LEU A 132 -2.75 3.93 10.53
CA LEU A 132 -4.13 3.48 10.73
C LEU A 132 -5.04 4.21 9.72
N ALA A 133 -5.54 3.46 8.73
CA ALA A 133 -6.17 4.03 7.54
C ALA A 133 -7.57 3.46 7.24
N GLY A 134 -8.23 3.98 6.22
CA GLY A 134 -9.55 3.52 5.74
C GLY A 134 -10.69 4.47 6.13
N ASN A 135 -11.92 3.97 6.04
CA ASN A 135 -13.15 4.71 6.30
C ASN A 135 -13.16 5.33 7.71
N GLU A 136 -12.97 6.64 7.79
CA GLU A 136 -12.84 7.35 9.06
C GLU A 136 -14.20 7.58 9.74
N VAL A 137 -15.20 8.00 8.96
CA VAL A 137 -16.50 8.45 9.46
C VAL A 137 -17.29 7.33 10.11
N ASP A 138 -17.22 6.11 9.56
CA ASP A 138 -17.99 4.97 10.08
C ASP A 138 -17.24 4.21 11.19
N PHE A 139 -15.95 4.48 11.40
CA PHE A 139 -15.10 3.77 12.37
C PHE A 139 -14.30 4.70 13.28
N PRO A 140 -14.85 5.78 13.87
CA PRO A 140 -14.08 6.81 14.56
C PRO A 140 -13.17 6.26 15.68
N PRO A 141 -12.06 6.94 16.05
CA PRO A 141 -11.21 6.47 17.12
C PRO A 141 -12.03 6.38 18.42
N TYR A 142 -11.80 5.32 19.21
CA TYR A 142 -12.42 5.21 20.52
C TYR A 142 -11.84 6.31 21.42
N THR A 143 -12.67 7.28 21.78
CA THR A 143 -12.37 8.34 22.76
C THR A 143 -12.68 7.89 24.18
#